data_AF-J3NUZ7-F1
#
_entry.id   AF-J3NUZ7-F1
#
_cell.length_a   1.000
_cell.length_b   1.000
_cell.length_c   1.000
_cell.angle_alpha   90.00
_cell.angle_beta   90.00
_cell.angle_gamma   90.00
#
_symmetry.space_group_name_H-M   'P 1'
#
loop_
_entity.id
_entity.type
_entity.pdbx_description
1 polymer ?
#
loop_
_entity_poly.entity_id
_entity_poly.type
_entity_poly.pdbx_seq_one_letter_code
_entity_poly.pdbx_strand_id
1 'polypeptide(L)'
;MVKLLFLSVAALALAGQAQAQCGSGSPHARVTGSGSSFTATRGSSTVYQGGDYRAAIQAALDSVSAGQRVAVMASGSIGAGTISIPGGRILEGCGTINAVSRSGRGAIEATDVQGVQIPYLTMTGNPYFGLRFSGTRDLTLGAITMNLSGGLGIQRGTLTA
;
A
#
# COMPACT_ATOMS: atom_id res chain seq x y z
N MET A 1 -16.99 -25.22 -36.08
CA MET A 1 -16.02 -25.14 -34.98
C MET A 1 -15.76 -23.68 -34.63
N VAL A 2 -16.61 -23.04 -33.82
CA VAL A 2 -16.36 -21.68 -33.28
C VAL A 2 -17.07 -21.58 -31.92
N LYS A 3 -16.56 -22.24 -30.88
CA LYS A 3 -17.16 -22.11 -29.54
C LYS A 3 -16.18 -22.42 -28.40
N LEU A 4 -14.92 -22.00 -28.53
CA LEU A 4 -13.91 -22.22 -27.48
C LEU A 4 -12.87 -21.09 -27.43
N LEU A 5 -13.31 -19.83 -27.53
CA LEU A 5 -12.41 -18.67 -27.49
C LEU A 5 -12.98 -17.44 -26.76
N PHE A 6 -13.95 -17.62 -25.86
CA PHE A 6 -14.60 -16.51 -25.13
C PHE A 6 -14.38 -16.52 -23.59
N LEU A 7 -13.57 -17.43 -23.06
CA LEU A 7 -13.39 -17.58 -21.61
C LEU A 7 -12.17 -16.85 -21.03
N SER A 8 -11.26 -16.35 -21.86
CA SER A 8 -10.00 -15.73 -21.41
C SER A 8 -10.03 -14.19 -21.29
N VAL A 9 -11.07 -13.50 -21.78
CA VAL A 9 -11.16 -12.03 -21.73
C VAL A 9 -11.78 -11.51 -20.41
N ALA A 10 -12.61 -12.32 -19.75
CA ALA A 10 -13.30 -11.89 -18.52
C ALA A 10 -12.35 -11.74 -17.32
N ALA A 11 -11.28 -12.55 -17.23
CA ALA A 11 -10.32 -12.50 -16.13
C ALA A 11 -9.45 -11.23 -16.16
N LEU A 12 -9.03 -10.76 -17.35
CA LEU A 12 -8.30 -9.50 -17.48
C LEU A 12 -9.18 -8.27 -17.18
N ALA A 13 -10.48 -8.34 -17.49
CA ALA A 13 -11.41 -7.26 -17.19
C ALA A 13 -11.63 -7.06 -15.68
N LEU A 14 -11.69 -8.13 -14.87
CA LEU A 14 -11.83 -8.00 -13.41
C LEU A 14 -10.59 -7.41 -12.74
N ALA A 15 -9.39 -7.79 -13.18
CA ALA A 15 -8.15 -7.22 -12.66
C ALA A 15 -8.00 -5.73 -13.00
N GLY A 16 -8.48 -5.27 -14.16
CA GLY A 16 -8.47 -3.84 -14.51
C GLY A 16 -9.44 -2.99 -13.67
N GLN A 17 -10.57 -3.57 -13.25
CA GLN A 17 -11.63 -2.86 -12.52
C GLN A 17 -11.27 -2.55 -11.06
N ALA A 18 -10.58 -3.46 -10.36
CA ALA A 18 -10.13 -3.22 -8.98
C ALA A 18 -9.10 -2.08 -8.93
N GLN A 19 -8.16 -2.04 -9.89
CA GLN A 19 -7.21 -0.94 -10.03
C GLN A 19 -7.91 0.38 -10.36
N ALA A 20 -8.99 0.37 -11.16
CA ALA A 20 -9.74 1.58 -11.51
C ALA A 20 -10.48 2.21 -10.31
N GLN A 21 -10.79 1.43 -9.26
CA GLN A 21 -11.41 1.97 -8.04
C GLN A 21 -10.41 2.58 -7.05
N CYS A 22 -9.14 2.21 -7.12
CA CYS A 22 -8.12 2.69 -6.20
C CYS A 22 -7.94 4.22 -6.31
N GLY A 23 -7.98 4.92 -5.17
CA GLY A 23 -7.78 6.38 -5.16
C GLY A 23 -8.92 7.20 -5.79
N SER A 24 -10.00 6.53 -6.21
CA SER A 24 -11.23 7.17 -6.68
C SER A 24 -11.92 7.96 -5.56
N GLY A 25 -12.80 8.89 -5.95
CA GLY A 25 -13.43 9.84 -5.04
C GLY A 25 -12.44 10.84 -4.42
N SER A 26 -12.70 11.23 -3.17
CA SER A 26 -11.93 12.24 -2.44
C SER A 26 -11.19 11.62 -1.24
N PRO A 27 -10.00 11.00 -1.42
CA PRO A 27 -9.14 10.64 -0.31
C PRO A 27 -8.66 11.91 0.41
N HIS A 28 -8.34 11.76 1.69
CA HIS A 28 -7.98 12.88 2.56
C HIS A 28 -6.54 13.34 2.31
N ALA A 29 -5.67 12.40 1.97
CA ALA A 29 -4.33 12.70 1.49
C ALA A 29 -4.00 11.89 0.23
N ARG A 30 -3.11 12.44 -0.59
CA ARG A 30 -2.62 11.82 -1.83
C ARG A 30 -1.10 11.88 -1.87
N VAL A 31 -0.48 10.85 -2.43
CA VAL A 31 0.93 10.87 -2.83
C VAL A 31 1.02 10.72 -4.33
N THR A 32 1.61 11.71 -4.99
CA THR A 32 1.80 11.76 -6.45
C THR A 32 3.26 12.00 -6.78
N GLY A 33 3.62 11.85 -8.05
CA GLY A 33 4.99 12.01 -8.53
C GLY A 33 5.56 10.72 -9.12
N SER A 34 6.83 10.75 -9.47
CA SER A 34 7.53 9.67 -10.14
C SER A 34 9.05 9.89 -10.10
N GLY A 35 9.83 8.82 -10.26
CA GLY A 35 11.29 8.90 -10.31
C GLY A 35 11.86 9.38 -8.98
N SER A 36 12.44 10.57 -8.98
CA SER A 36 13.08 11.21 -7.82
C SER A 36 12.32 12.43 -7.29
N SER A 37 11.04 12.59 -7.65
CA SER A 37 10.20 13.69 -7.19
C SER A 37 8.82 13.19 -6.79
N PHE A 38 8.51 13.34 -5.50
CA PHE A 38 7.25 12.95 -4.88
C PHE A 38 6.66 14.12 -4.12
N THR A 39 5.34 14.20 -4.12
CA THR A 39 4.58 15.20 -3.38
C THR A 39 3.48 14.50 -2.62
N ALA A 40 3.35 14.79 -1.34
CA ALA A 40 2.21 14.39 -0.54
C ALA A 40 1.36 15.62 -0.21
N THR A 41 0.06 15.53 -0.44
CA THR A 41 -0.90 16.61 -0.16
C THR A 41 -2.02 16.11 0.74
N ARG A 42 -2.46 16.93 1.68
CA ARG A 42 -3.72 16.75 2.43
C ARG A 42 -4.68 17.86 2.02
N GLY A 43 -5.76 17.52 1.34
CA GLY A 43 -6.59 18.51 0.66
C GLY A 43 -5.74 19.38 -0.28
N SER A 44 -5.73 20.69 -0.07
CA SER A 44 -4.92 21.65 -0.83
C SER A 44 -3.53 21.92 -0.24
N SER A 45 -3.18 21.34 0.91
CA SER A 45 -1.91 21.61 1.61
C SER A 45 -0.87 20.55 1.28
N THR A 46 0.32 20.98 0.86
CA THR A 46 1.49 20.10 0.72
C THR A 46 2.06 19.77 2.10
N VAL A 47 2.15 18.47 2.42
CA VAL A 47 2.75 17.97 3.68
C VAL A 47 4.12 17.34 3.47
N TYR A 48 4.47 17.04 2.20
CA TYR A 48 5.81 16.63 1.82
C TYR A 48 6.09 16.99 0.36
N GLN A 49 7.32 17.39 0.08
CA GLN A 49 7.86 17.51 -1.28
C GLN A 49 9.34 17.13 -1.25
N GLY A 50 9.75 16.19 -2.09
CA GLY A 50 11.13 15.69 -2.10
C GLY A 50 11.29 14.38 -2.86
N GLY A 51 12.49 13.80 -2.82
CA GLY A 51 12.81 12.59 -3.58
C GLY A 51 12.67 11.27 -2.82
N ASP A 52 12.40 11.29 -1.52
CA ASP A 52 12.19 10.06 -0.73
C ASP A 52 10.72 9.64 -0.80
N TYR A 53 10.45 8.61 -1.61
CA TYR A 53 9.12 8.03 -1.78
C TYR A 53 8.51 7.52 -0.48
N ARG A 54 9.31 6.89 0.37
CA ARG A 54 8.87 6.36 1.67
C ARG A 54 8.49 7.51 2.60
N ALA A 55 9.29 8.58 2.63
CA ALA A 55 8.98 9.77 3.43
C ALA A 55 7.70 10.46 2.95
N ALA A 56 7.45 10.52 1.64
CA ALA A 56 6.20 11.05 1.10
C ALA A 56 4.97 10.26 1.59
N ILE A 57 5.03 8.93 1.56
CA ILE A 57 3.94 8.07 2.05
C ILE A 57 3.76 8.23 3.56
N GLN A 58 4.84 8.23 4.33
CA GLN A 58 4.76 8.38 5.78
C GLN A 58 4.15 9.73 6.16
N ALA A 59 4.61 10.82 5.54
CA ALA A 59 4.05 12.16 5.78
C ALA A 59 2.56 12.24 5.44
N ALA A 60 2.11 11.56 4.37
CA ALA A 60 0.69 11.48 4.03
C ALA A 60 -0.12 10.77 5.12
N LEU A 61 0.37 9.63 5.63
CA LEU A 61 -0.26 8.86 6.72
C LEU A 61 -0.29 9.65 8.03
N ASP A 62 0.81 10.31 8.38
CA ASP A 62 0.94 11.11 9.59
C ASP A 62 0.05 12.36 9.55
N SER A 63 -0.24 12.87 8.35
CA SER A 63 -1.12 14.02 8.17
C SER A 63 -2.60 13.70 8.41
N VAL A 64 -3.02 12.43 8.41
CA VAL A 64 -4.44 12.06 8.49
C VAL A 64 -4.82 11.37 9.82
N SER A 65 -6.09 11.53 10.17
CA SER A 65 -6.68 10.97 11.39
C SER A 65 -7.27 9.56 11.17
N ALA A 66 -7.70 8.91 12.25
CA ALA A 66 -8.48 7.67 12.14
C ALA A 66 -9.76 7.87 11.31
N GLY A 67 -10.15 6.84 10.55
CA GLY A 67 -11.23 6.88 9.56
C GLY A 67 -10.86 7.56 8.25
N GLN A 68 -9.70 8.21 8.17
CA GLN A 68 -9.28 8.94 6.97
C GLN A 68 -8.40 8.08 6.05
N ARG A 69 -8.48 8.40 4.76
CA ARG A 69 -7.92 7.62 3.66
C ARG A 69 -6.76 8.34 2.97
N VAL A 70 -5.66 7.62 2.79
CA VAL A 70 -4.49 8.03 2.00
C VAL A 70 -4.45 7.22 0.71
N ALA A 71 -4.36 7.91 -0.42
CA ALA A 71 -4.18 7.28 -1.73
C ALA A 71 -2.78 7.55 -2.27
N VAL A 72 -1.96 6.51 -2.34
CA VAL A 72 -0.62 6.55 -2.94
C VAL A 72 -0.76 6.24 -4.43
N MET A 73 -0.83 7.29 -5.25
CA MET A 73 -0.99 7.18 -6.70
C MET A 73 0.35 7.01 -7.43
N ALA A 74 1.42 7.53 -6.84
CA ALA A 74 2.76 7.37 -7.37
C ALA A 74 3.23 5.91 -7.29
N SER A 75 4.14 5.55 -8.19
CA SER A 75 4.93 4.32 -8.09
C SER A 75 6.36 4.68 -7.72
N GLY A 76 6.99 3.85 -6.89
CA GLY A 76 8.35 4.13 -6.42
C GLY A 76 8.91 3.01 -5.55
N SER A 77 10.19 3.11 -5.21
CA SER A 77 10.85 2.19 -4.29
C SER A 77 10.99 2.82 -2.91
N ILE A 78 10.67 2.04 -1.88
CA ILE A 78 10.96 2.39 -0.49
C ILE A 78 12.33 1.85 -0.04
N GLY A 79 13.05 1.17 -0.93
CA GLY A 79 14.29 0.46 -0.60
C GLY A 79 14.06 -0.55 0.53
N ALA A 80 15.02 -0.62 1.45
CA ALA A 80 14.90 -1.42 2.68
C ALA A 80 14.09 -0.70 3.79
N GLY A 81 13.38 0.38 3.44
CA GLY A 81 12.56 1.15 4.37
C GLY A 81 11.28 0.43 4.79
N THR A 82 10.62 0.99 5.81
CA THR A 82 9.33 0.53 6.32
C THR A 82 8.36 1.70 6.35
N ILE A 83 7.14 1.48 5.88
CA ILE A 83 5.99 2.37 6.08
C ILE A 83 5.21 1.87 7.29
N SER A 84 5.07 2.70 8.31
CA SER A 84 4.25 2.37 9.49
C SER A 84 2.88 3.00 9.34
N ILE A 85 1.81 2.20 9.35
CA ILE A 85 0.45 2.72 9.29
C ILE A 85 -0.13 2.82 10.72
N PRO A 86 -0.45 4.05 11.19
CA PRO A 86 -1.07 4.23 12.49
C PRO A 86 -2.48 3.63 12.55
N GLY A 87 -2.99 3.37 13.77
CA GLY A 87 -4.30 2.73 13.96
C GLY A 87 -5.48 3.51 13.38
N GLY A 88 -6.44 2.83 12.79
CA GLY A 88 -7.65 3.46 12.24
C GLY A 88 -7.44 4.13 10.88
N ARG A 89 -6.25 4.10 10.28
CA ARG A 89 -5.98 4.74 8.98
C ARG A 89 -6.22 3.76 7.84
N ILE A 90 -6.61 4.33 6.70
CA ILE A 90 -6.86 3.59 5.46
C ILE A 90 -5.75 3.93 4.47
N LEU A 91 -4.96 2.93 4.07
CA LEU A 91 -3.89 3.08 3.07
C LEU A 91 -4.30 2.40 1.76
N GLU A 92 -4.31 3.15 0.66
CA GLU A 92 -4.45 2.61 -0.68
C GLU A 92 -3.14 2.78 -1.46
N GLY A 93 -2.52 1.67 -1.84
CA GLY A 93 -1.34 1.63 -2.73
C GLY A 93 -1.77 1.46 -4.18
N CYS A 94 -2.22 2.55 -4.81
CA CYS A 94 -2.74 2.56 -6.18
C CYS A 94 -1.64 2.49 -7.24
N GLY A 95 -0.49 3.09 -6.95
CA GLY A 95 0.74 2.81 -7.68
C GLY A 95 1.44 1.56 -7.15
N THR A 96 2.55 1.19 -7.79
CA THR A 96 3.35 0.05 -7.36
C THR A 96 4.38 0.49 -6.32
N ILE A 97 4.33 -0.15 -5.14
CA ILE A 97 5.37 -0.01 -4.12
C ILE A 97 6.41 -1.10 -4.34
N ASN A 98 7.64 -0.70 -4.66
CA ASN A 98 8.77 -1.62 -4.72
C ASN A 98 9.51 -1.64 -3.37
N ALA A 99 9.76 -2.84 -2.84
CA ALA A 99 10.41 -3.01 -1.55
C ALA A 99 11.60 -3.98 -1.64
N VAL A 100 12.61 -3.71 -0.83
CA VAL A 100 13.83 -4.51 -0.72
C VAL A 100 13.88 -5.18 0.65
N SER A 101 14.49 -6.36 0.71
CA SER A 101 14.63 -7.13 1.94
C SER A 101 15.28 -6.32 3.07
N ARG A 102 14.68 -6.40 4.25
CA ARG A 102 15.26 -5.99 5.53
C ARG A 102 14.93 -7.03 6.58
N SER A 103 15.95 -7.69 7.11
CA SER A 103 15.78 -8.84 8.01
C SER A 103 14.83 -8.53 9.16
N GLY A 104 13.82 -9.39 9.32
CA GLY A 104 12.85 -9.30 10.40
C GLY A 104 11.91 -8.10 10.31
N ARG A 105 11.78 -7.40 9.17
CA ARG A 105 10.92 -6.23 8.99
C ARG A 105 9.94 -6.36 7.83
N GLY A 106 8.80 -5.71 7.99
CA GLY A 106 7.83 -5.46 6.93
C GLY A 106 8.20 -4.26 6.07
N ALA A 107 7.88 -4.33 4.78
CA ALA A 107 7.84 -3.16 3.91
C ALA A 107 6.73 -2.20 4.35
N ILE A 108 5.58 -2.75 4.74
CA ILE A 108 4.49 -2.03 5.42
C ILE A 108 4.20 -2.75 6.73
N GLU A 109 4.18 -2.00 7.83
CA GLU A 109 3.94 -2.51 9.18
C GLU A 109 2.74 -1.83 9.84
N ALA A 110 1.98 -2.63 10.59
CA ALA A 110 1.09 -2.12 11.62
C ALA A 110 1.33 -2.95 12.90
N THR A 111 1.66 -2.27 13.99
CA THR A 111 2.06 -2.91 15.25
C THR A 111 1.26 -2.31 16.39
N ASP A 112 0.60 -3.14 17.18
CA ASP A 112 -0.15 -2.76 18.38
C ASP A 112 -1.22 -1.69 18.14
N VAL A 113 -1.82 -1.75 16.96
CA VAL A 113 -2.85 -0.83 16.49
C VAL A 113 -4.15 -1.57 16.17
N GLN A 114 -5.25 -0.82 16.09
CA GLN A 114 -6.55 -1.35 15.71
C GLN A 114 -7.13 -0.59 14.51
N GLY A 115 -7.97 -1.23 13.72
CA GLY A 115 -8.78 -0.58 12.67
C GLY A 115 -8.01 -0.16 11.43
N VAL A 116 -6.85 -0.76 11.16
CA VAL A 116 -6.09 -0.50 9.93
C VAL A 116 -6.79 -1.12 8.72
N GLN A 117 -6.85 -0.40 7.62
CA GLN A 117 -7.44 -0.89 6.39
C GLN A 117 -6.49 -0.69 5.21
N ILE A 118 -6.36 -1.72 4.36
CA ILE A 118 -5.61 -1.67 3.10
C ILE A 118 -6.50 -2.21 1.98
N PRO A 119 -7.38 -1.38 1.38
CA PRO A 119 -8.34 -1.85 0.39
C PRO A 119 -7.70 -2.27 -0.93
N TYR A 120 -6.60 -1.60 -1.32
CA TYR A 120 -5.87 -1.84 -2.55
C TYR A 120 -4.38 -1.71 -2.30
N LEU A 121 -3.60 -2.64 -2.82
CA LEU A 121 -2.15 -2.56 -2.79
C LEU A 121 -1.55 -3.35 -3.95
N THR A 122 -0.61 -2.75 -4.67
CA THR A 122 0.30 -3.48 -5.55
C THR A 122 1.73 -3.34 -5.04
N MET A 123 2.39 -4.47 -4.82
CA MET A 123 3.77 -4.51 -4.35
C MET A 123 4.65 -5.40 -5.24
N THR A 124 5.91 -4.98 -5.41
CA THR A 124 6.97 -5.73 -6.11
C THR A 124 8.24 -5.79 -5.26
N GLY A 125 9.19 -6.61 -5.69
CA GLY A 125 10.53 -6.69 -5.11
C GLY A 125 10.71 -7.92 -4.23
N ASN A 126 11.66 -7.86 -3.29
CA ASN A 126 12.06 -8.98 -2.44
C ASN A 126 12.03 -8.63 -0.94
N PRO A 127 10.92 -8.07 -0.41
CA PRO A 127 10.86 -7.70 0.99
C PRO A 127 10.99 -8.94 1.90
N TYR A 128 11.50 -8.78 3.12
CA TYR A 128 11.52 -9.91 4.06
C TYR A 128 10.08 -10.32 4.43
N PHE A 129 9.26 -9.33 4.81
CA PHE A 129 7.80 -9.41 4.78
C PHE A 129 7.26 -8.24 3.93
N GLY A 130 6.34 -8.49 2.99
CA GLY A 130 5.67 -7.41 2.27
C GLY A 130 4.75 -6.61 3.21
N LEU A 131 3.82 -7.30 3.84
CA LEU A 131 2.97 -6.78 4.91
C LEU A 131 3.27 -7.52 6.21
N ARG A 132 3.45 -6.79 7.30
CA ARG A 132 3.65 -7.37 8.62
C ARG A 132 2.73 -6.73 9.64
N PHE A 133 1.94 -7.56 10.30
CA PHE A 133 0.98 -7.11 11.31
C PHE A 133 1.24 -7.83 12.62
N SER A 134 1.56 -7.09 13.68
CA SER A 134 1.80 -7.64 15.02
C SER A 134 0.86 -6.99 16.01
N GLY A 135 0.20 -7.77 16.87
CA GLY A 135 -0.76 -7.23 17.85
C GLY A 135 -1.93 -6.44 17.24
N THR A 136 -2.14 -6.56 15.92
CA THR A 136 -3.11 -5.73 15.19
C THR A 136 -4.51 -6.32 15.26
N ARG A 137 -5.49 -5.48 15.61
CA ARG A 137 -6.92 -5.83 15.67
C ARG A 137 -7.71 -5.11 14.58
N ASP A 138 -8.84 -5.68 14.17
CA ASP A 138 -9.75 -5.09 13.19
C ASP A 138 -9.06 -4.68 11.87
N LEU A 139 -8.11 -5.51 11.42
CA LEU A 139 -7.39 -5.35 10.16
C LEU A 139 -8.29 -5.76 8.98
N THR A 140 -8.45 -4.86 8.01
CA THR A 140 -9.13 -5.17 6.74
C THR A 140 -8.15 -5.11 5.58
N LEU A 141 -8.06 -6.19 4.80
CA LEU A 141 -7.30 -6.25 3.55
C LEU A 141 -8.26 -6.50 2.39
N GLY A 142 -8.13 -5.73 1.32
CA GLY A 142 -8.92 -5.90 0.10
C GLY A 142 -8.13 -6.58 -1.01
N ALA A 143 -8.07 -5.95 -2.19
CA ALA A 143 -7.36 -6.46 -3.34
C ALA A 143 -5.85 -6.18 -3.20
N ILE A 144 -5.11 -7.21 -2.79
CA ILE A 144 -3.66 -7.15 -2.59
C ILE A 144 -2.95 -7.94 -3.68
N THR A 145 -2.20 -7.25 -4.54
CA THR A 145 -1.38 -7.85 -5.59
C THR A 145 0.09 -7.87 -5.17
N MET A 146 0.66 -9.07 -5.07
CA MET A 146 2.05 -9.30 -4.65
C MET A 146 2.83 -9.94 -5.80
N ASN A 147 3.63 -9.13 -6.51
CA ASN A 147 4.50 -9.57 -7.59
C ASN A 147 5.95 -9.63 -7.08
N LEU A 148 6.21 -10.57 -6.17
CA LEU A 148 7.47 -10.64 -5.43
C LEU A 148 8.47 -11.56 -6.13
N SER A 149 9.74 -11.15 -6.15
CA SER A 149 10.87 -11.97 -6.60
C SER A 149 11.51 -12.77 -5.46
N GLY A 150 11.10 -12.53 -4.21
CA GLY A 150 11.54 -13.29 -3.03
C GLY A 150 10.91 -12.79 -1.73
N GLY A 151 11.17 -13.51 -0.64
CA GLY A 151 10.64 -13.22 0.70
C GLY A 151 9.19 -13.66 0.90
N LEU A 152 8.56 -13.13 1.96
CA LEU A 152 7.21 -13.54 2.36
C LEU A 152 6.20 -12.40 2.09
N GLY A 153 5.04 -12.73 1.54
CA GLY A 153 4.01 -11.74 1.22
C GLY A 153 3.41 -11.07 2.44
N ILE A 154 2.72 -11.84 3.29
CA ILE A 154 1.99 -11.33 4.45
C ILE A 154 2.34 -12.16 5.68
N GLN A 155 2.71 -11.50 6.78
CA GLN A 155 2.92 -12.13 8.07
C GLN A 155 2.02 -11.51 9.13
N ARG A 156 1.26 -12.36 9.83
CA ARG A 156 0.50 -12.01 11.02
C ARG A 156 1.19 -12.61 12.24
N GLY A 157 1.62 -11.77 13.16
CA GLY A 157 2.21 -12.15 14.44
C GLY A 157 1.22 -11.92 15.57
N THR A 158 1.05 -12.92 16.43
CA THR A 158 0.48 -12.73 17.76
C THR A 158 1.60 -12.17 18.63
N LEU A 159 1.34 -11.09 19.38
CA LEU A 159 2.21 -10.73 20.49
C LEU A 159 2.10 -11.87 21.51
N THR A 160 3.09 -12.75 21.55
CA THR A 160 3.33 -13.54 22.77
C THR A 160 4.04 -12.62 23.74
N ALA A 161 3.36 -12.30 24.84
CA ALA A 161 3.93 -11.61 25.98
C ALA A 161 5.12 -12.40 26.57
#